data_AF-A0A453BM28-F1
#
_entry.id   AF-A0A453BM28-F1
#
_cell.length_a   1.000
_cell.length_b   1.000
_cell.length_c   1.000
_cell.angle_alpha   90.00
_cell.angle_beta   90.00
_cell.angle_gamma   90.00
#
_symmetry.space_group_name_H-M   'P 1'
#
loop_
_entity.id
_entity.type
_entity.pdbx_description
1 polymer ?
#
loop_
_entity_poly.entity_id
_entity_poly.type
_entity_poly.pdbx_seq_one_letter_code
_entity_poly.pdbx_strand_id
1 'polypeptide(L)' 'MKKLDLWRLPEVLVIHLKRFSYTQFTRNKLETFVDFPISDLDLSSSRRQGMAQI' A
#
# COMPACT_ATOMS: atom_id res chain seq x y z
N MET A 1 -7.26 -8.06 -13.93
CA MET A 1 -6.72 -7.08 -12.96
C MET A 1 -7.11 -7.53 -11.56
N LYS A 2 -6.16 -7.92 -10.71
CA LYS A 2 -6.48 -8.24 -9.31
C LYS A 2 -6.48 -6.93 -8.52
N LYS A 3 -7.57 -6.65 -7.79
CA LYS A 3 -7.70 -5.47 -6.94
C LYS A 3 -7.51 -5.89 -5.50
N LEU A 4 -6.64 -5.19 -4.78
CA LEU A 4 -6.53 -5.28 -3.34
C LEU A 4 -7.37 -4.15 -2.76
N ASP A 5 -8.36 -4.51 -1.96
CA ASP A 5 -9.21 -3.55 -1.26
C ASP A 5 -8.94 -3.63 0.24
N LEU A 6 -8.80 -2.47 0.90
CA LEU A 6 -8.70 -2.37 2.36
C LEU A 6 -10.11 -2.29 2.95
N TRP A 7 -10.51 -3.33 3.70
CA TRP A 7 -11.81 -3.38 4.37
C TRP A 7 -11.77 -2.72 5.76
N ARG A 8 -10.70 -2.96 6.51
CA ARG A 8 -10.38 -2.30 7.79
C ARG A 8 -8.87 -2.08 7.88
N LEU A 9 -8.47 -1.00 8.54
CA LEU A 9 -7.06 -0.74 8.84
C LEU A 9 -6.69 -1.42 10.17
N PRO A 10 -5.54 -2.12 10.24
CA PRO A 10 -5.04 -2.66 11.49
C PRO A 10 -4.51 -1.54 12.40
N GLU A 11 -4.42 -1.82 13.71
CA GLU A 11 -3.81 -0.90 14.69
C GLU A 11 -2.32 -0.66 14.42
N VAL A 12 -1.63 -1.69 13.93
CA VAL A 12 -0.24 -1.62 13.48
C VAL A 12 -0.19 -1.97 11.99
N LEU A 13 0.18 -1.00 11.16
CA LEU A 13 0.30 -1.17 9.70
C LEU A 13 1.77 -1.23 9.28
N VAL A 14 2.14 -2.29 8.57
CA VAL A 14 3.46 -2.44 7.95
C VAL A 14 3.33 -2.25 6.44
N ILE A 15 4.02 -1.25 5.89
CA ILE A 15 4.01 -0.93 4.46
C ILE A 15 5.33 -1.40 3.85
N HIS A 16 5.25 -2.37 2.92
CA HIS A 16 6.40 -2.82 2.16
C HIS A 16 6.44 -2.15 0.78
N LEU A 17 7.47 -1.32 0.53
CA LEU A 17 7.74 -0.80 -0.80
C LEU A 17 8.42 -1.87 -1.66
N LYS A 18 7.70 -2.42 -2.64
CA LYS A 18 8.21 -3.46 -3.54
C LYS A 18 9.18 -2.87 -4.57
N ARG A 19 10.41 -2.60 -4.14
CA ARG A 19 11.45 -1.96 -4.97
C ARG A 19 12.28 -2.93 -5.80
N PHE A 20 12.29 -4.21 -5.45
CA PHE A 20 13.13 -5.19 -6.11
C PHE A 20 12.31 -6.08 -7.04
N SER A 21 12.74 -6.18 -8.29
CA SER A 21 12.21 -7.16 -9.25
C SER A 21 13.36 -7.98 -9.83
N TYR A 22 13.06 -9.26 -10.05
CA TYR A 22 14.01 -10.24 -10.57
C TYR A 22 13.37 -10.95 -11.75
N THR A 23 14.14 -11.07 -12.82
CA THR A 23 13.90 -12.01 -13.91
C THR A 23 15.07 -12.99 -13.94
N GLN A 24 15.02 -14.01 -14.80
CA GLN A 24 16.13 -14.95 -14.97
C GLN A 24 17.46 -14.24 -15.33
N PHE A 25 17.40 -13.07 -15.95
CA PHE A 25 18.57 -12.38 -16.50
C PHE A 25 18.84 -11.01 -15.89
N THR A 26 17.91 -10.48 -15.08
CA THR A 26 18.01 -9.09 -14.61
C THR A 26 17.52 -8.96 -13.19
N ARG A 27 18.24 -8.15 -12.42
CA ARG A 27 17.85 -7.71 -11.09
C ARG A 27 17.77 -6.20 -11.10
N ASN A 28 16.58 -5.66 -10.85
CA ASN A 28 16.33 -4.23 -10.88
C ASN A 28 15.92 -3.74 -9.49
N LYS A 29 16.41 -2.54 -9.14
CA LYS A 29 15.99 -1.79 -7.97
C LYS A 29 15.32 -0.50 -8.44
N LEU A 30 14.11 -0.25 -7.96
CA LEU A 30 13.43 1.04 -8.16
C LEU A 30 14.09 2.09 -7.27
N GLU A 31 14.66 3.12 -7.90
CA GLU A 31 15.30 4.28 -7.24
C GLU A 31 14.33 5.46 -7.07
N THR A 32 13.06 5.31 -7.45
CA THR A 32 12.04 6.35 -7.29
C THR A 32 11.98 6.81 -5.83
N PHE A 33 12.17 8.11 -5.60
CA PHE A 33 11.94 8.69 -4.28
C PHE A 33 10.45 8.61 -3.96
N VAL A 34 10.13 8.08 -2.79
CA VAL A 34 8.75 8.03 -2.29
C VAL A 34 8.70 9.03 -1.15
N ASP A 35 7.96 10.11 -1.36
CA ASP A 35 7.64 11.05 -0.30
C ASP A 35 6.48 10.47 0.52
N PHE A 36 6.66 10.36 1.83
CA PHE A 36 5.68 9.78 2.73
C PHE A 36 5.63 10.58 4.04
N PRO A 37 4.44 10.72 4.64
CA PRO A 37 4.30 11.43 5.90
C PRO A 37 4.97 10.65 7.04
N ILE A 38 5.67 11.37 7.92
CA ILE A 38 6.31 10.79 9.12
C ILE A 38 5.31 10.69 10.28
N SER A 39 4.31 11.58 10.31
CA SER A 39 3.19 11.59 11.25
C SER A 39 1.87 11.73 10.50
N ASP A 40 0.77 11.39 11.15
CA ASP A 40 -0.59 11.69 10.67
C ASP A 40 -0.93 11.12 9.28
N LEU A 41 -0.47 9.89 9.00
CA LEU A 41 -0.84 9.19 7.78
C LEU A 41 -2.35 8.90 7.76
N ASP A 42 -3.10 9.63 6.94
CA ASP A 42 -4.53 9.40 6.73
C ASP A 42 -4.80 8.49 5.51
N LEU A 43 -5.28 7.28 5.79
CA LEU A 43 -5.70 6.30 4.78
C LEU A 43 -7.23 6.19 4.65
N SER A 44 -7.98 7.14 5.24
CA SER A 44 -9.45 7.13 5.26
C SER A 44 -10.07 7.04 3.87
N SER A 45 -9.50 7.74 2.89
CA SER A 45 -9.93 7.79 1.47
C SER A 45 -9.71 6.48 0.72
N SER A 46 -8.78 5.63 1.19
CA SER A 46 -8.43 4.34 0.56
C SER A 46 -9.27 3.18 1.09
N ARG A 47 -10.11 3.40 2.11
CA ARG A 47 -11.06 2.40 2.61
C ARG A 47 -12.27 2.33 1.69
N ARG A 48 -12.76 1.12 1.44
CA ARG A 48 -14.10 0.98 0.87
C ARG A 48 -15.13 1.45 1.90
N GLN A 49 -15.97 2.41 1.53
CA GLN A 49 -17.27 2.59 2.18
C GLN A 49 -18.13 1.36 1.82
N GLY A 50 -18.00 0.30 2.61
CA GLY A 50 -19.02 -0.73 2.67
C GLY A 50 -20.18 -0.17 3.47
N MET A 51 -21.34 -0.04 2.82
CA MET A 51 -22.63 0.30 3.43
C MET A 51 -22.87 -0.65 4.62
N ALA A 52 -22.61 -0.21 5.84
CA ALA A 52 -23.20 -0.81 7.02
C ALA A 52 -24.58 -0.18 7.18
N GLN A 53 -25.55 -0.70 6.42
CA GLN A 53 -26.94 -0.36 6.59
C GLN A 53 -27.53 -1.35 7.59
N ILE A 54 -27.79 -0.87 8.80
CA ILE A 54 -28.92 -1.33 9.62
C ILE A 54 -29.98 -0.26 9.46
#